data_AF-A0A8X6MZS0-F1
#
_entry.id   AF-A0A8X6MZS0-F1
#
_cell.length_a   1.000
_cell.length_b   1.000
_cell.length_c   1.000
_cell.angle_alpha   90.00
_cell.angle_beta   90.00
_cell.angle_gamma   90.00
#
_symmetry.space_group_name_H-M   'P 1'
#
loop_
_entity.id
_entity.type
_entity.pdbx_description
1 polymer ?
#
loop_
_entity_poly.entity_id
_entity_poly.type
_entity_poly.pdbx_seq_one_letter_code
_entity_poly.pdbx_strand_id
1 'polypeptide(L)'
;SNGLVEYSTTPGDSTEKDGYPYFSINLPHQGLVTVQRTLDYERSNIYYLTVLATDKATDASQRLTSTTTLTIHVADDDDLDPAFVYDACTLVNGACVNPEYRAHVTSGVMVNVIFYNVAIKSMYD
;
A
#
# COMPACT_ATOMS: atom_id res chain seq x y z
N SER A 1 -36.39 8.94 19.67
CA SER A 1 -35.27 8.16 19.13
C SER A 1 -34.58 9.03 18.10
N ASN A 2 -33.31 9.36 18.32
CA ASN A 2 -32.64 10.44 17.58
C ASN A 2 -31.70 9.89 16.51
N GLY A 3 -31.68 8.56 16.29
CA GLY A 3 -30.89 7.92 15.23
C GLY A 3 -29.37 8.17 15.28
N LEU A 4 -28.84 8.66 16.39
CA LEU A 4 -27.42 9.02 16.51
C LEU A 4 -26.57 7.76 16.62
N VAL A 5 -25.61 7.65 15.71
CA VAL A 5 -24.65 6.55 15.61
C VAL A 5 -23.24 7.09 15.79
N GLU A 6 -22.40 6.32 16.46
CA GLU A 6 -20.96 6.52 16.56
C GLU A 6 -20.21 5.44 15.81
N TYR A 7 -19.17 5.84 15.10
CA TYR A 7 -18.29 4.96 14.33
C TYR A 7 -16.91 4.87 14.96
N SER A 8 -16.34 3.68 15.00
CA SER A 8 -14.97 3.42 15.39
C SER A 8 -14.36 2.31 14.55
N THR A 9 -13.03 2.26 14.46
CA THR A 9 -12.32 1.11 13.91
C THR A 9 -12.10 0.07 15.01
N THR A 10 -12.07 -1.21 14.67
CA THR A 10 -11.78 -2.32 15.62
C THR A 10 -10.76 -3.28 15.02
N PRO A 11 -9.97 -4.01 15.84
CA PRO A 11 -9.06 -5.03 15.33
C PRO A 11 -9.75 -6.00 14.36
N GLY A 12 -9.07 -6.31 13.26
CA GLY A 12 -9.53 -7.23 12.24
C GLY A 12 -9.04 -8.66 12.51
N ASP A 13 -8.60 -9.31 11.44
CA ASP A 13 -8.10 -10.69 11.46
C ASP A 13 -6.65 -10.83 11.94
N SER A 14 -6.01 -9.73 12.37
CA SER A 14 -4.61 -9.68 12.80
C SER A 14 -3.60 -10.16 11.75
N THR A 15 -3.98 -10.18 10.47
CA THR A 15 -3.06 -10.44 9.37
C THR A 15 -2.30 -9.17 8.98
N GLU A 16 -1.32 -9.28 8.09
CA GLU A 16 -0.62 -8.11 7.52
C GLU A 16 -1.56 -7.17 6.74
N LYS A 17 -2.74 -7.68 6.37
CA LYS A 17 -3.79 -6.93 5.66
C LYS A 17 -4.81 -6.30 6.62
N ASP A 18 -4.66 -6.48 7.93
CA ASP A 18 -5.50 -5.78 8.92
C ASP A 18 -5.23 -4.27 8.86
N GLY A 19 -6.27 -3.50 8.51
CA GLY A 19 -6.20 -2.05 8.43
C GLY A 19 -6.21 -1.35 9.79
N TYR A 20 -6.59 -2.02 10.88
CA TYR A 20 -6.76 -1.38 12.19
C TYR A 20 -5.55 -0.56 12.68
N PRO A 21 -4.28 -0.99 12.48
CA PRO A 21 -3.13 -0.19 12.88
C PRO A 21 -2.87 1.05 12.02
N TYR A 22 -3.40 1.08 10.79
CA TYR A 22 -3.08 2.08 9.76
C TYR A 22 -4.17 3.14 9.58
N PHE A 23 -5.42 2.85 9.96
CA PHE A 23 -6.56 3.73 9.74
C PHE A 23 -7.37 3.97 11.01
N SER A 24 -7.93 5.18 11.14
CA SER A 24 -8.76 5.56 12.29
C SER A 24 -9.99 6.36 11.88
N ILE A 25 -11.00 6.38 12.75
CA ILE A 25 -12.11 7.33 12.71
C ILE A 25 -11.96 8.25 13.93
N ASN A 26 -11.41 9.45 13.72
CA ASN A 26 -11.08 10.34 14.85
C ASN A 26 -12.30 11.09 15.40
N LEU A 27 -13.33 11.29 14.57
CA LEU A 27 -14.57 11.98 14.93
C LEU A 27 -15.74 11.00 14.75
N PRO A 28 -16.21 10.35 15.83
CA PRO A 28 -17.16 9.23 15.76
C PRO A 28 -18.49 9.55 15.06
N HIS A 29 -18.89 10.82 14.96
CA HIS A 29 -20.14 11.24 14.32
C HIS A 29 -20.02 11.56 12.83
N GLN A 30 -18.80 11.56 12.28
CA GLN A 30 -18.55 11.93 10.89
C GLN A 30 -18.31 10.72 9.98
N GLY A 31 -17.88 9.58 10.55
CA GLY A 31 -17.52 8.40 9.78
C GLY A 31 -16.31 8.60 8.86
N LEU A 32 -15.56 9.69 9.02
CA LEU A 32 -14.38 9.98 8.23
C LEU A 32 -13.23 9.06 8.65
N VAL A 33 -12.82 8.17 7.74
CA VAL A 33 -11.64 7.32 7.89
C VAL A 33 -10.41 8.11 7.46
N THR A 34 -9.40 8.15 8.31
CA THR A 34 -8.13 8.83 8.07
C THR A 34 -6.95 7.88 8.18
N VAL A 35 -5.88 8.17 7.44
CA VAL A 35 -4.60 7.47 7.55
C VAL A 35 -3.89 7.89 8.84
N GLN A 36 -3.47 6.93 9.65
CA GLN A 36 -2.75 7.12 10.92
C GLN A 36 -1.27 6.70 10.83
N ARG A 37 -0.90 5.86 9.85
CA ARG A 37 0.48 5.42 9.60
C ARG A 37 0.80 5.47 8.11
N THR A 38 2.07 5.61 7.78
CA THR A 38 2.54 5.56 6.39
C THR A 38 2.07 4.28 5.70
N LEU A 39 1.63 4.44 4.45
CA LEU A 39 1.26 3.36 3.55
C LEU A 39 2.42 3.16 2.57
N ASP A 40 2.62 1.91 2.17
CA ASP A 40 3.73 1.46 1.33
C ASP A 40 3.15 0.39 0.42
N TYR A 41 3.12 0.66 -0.89
CA TYR A 41 2.45 -0.17 -1.88
C TYR A 41 3.16 -1.53 -2.03
N GLU A 42 4.50 -1.51 -2.06
CA GLU A 42 5.37 -2.68 -2.14
C GLU A 42 5.15 -3.63 -0.97
N ARG A 43 4.91 -3.06 0.21
CA ARG A 43 4.57 -3.85 1.40
C ARG A 43 3.14 -4.35 1.36
N SER A 44 2.17 -3.49 1.06
CA SER A 44 0.78 -3.88 1.00
C SER A 44 -0.08 -2.94 0.16
N ASN A 45 -0.51 -3.46 -0.99
CA ASN A 45 -1.47 -2.80 -1.88
C ASN A 45 -2.94 -2.81 -1.43
N ILE A 46 -3.28 -3.52 -0.34
CA ILE A 46 -4.67 -3.67 0.12
C ILE A 46 -4.74 -3.83 1.64
N TYR A 47 -5.78 -3.24 2.25
CA TYR A 47 -6.13 -3.43 3.66
C TYR A 47 -7.63 -3.69 3.83
N TYR A 48 -7.97 -4.46 4.86
CA TYR A 48 -9.33 -4.71 5.30
C TYR A 48 -9.53 -4.07 6.66
N LEU A 49 -10.38 -3.05 6.73
CA LEU A 49 -10.66 -2.31 7.95
C LEU A 49 -12.05 -2.66 8.48
N THR A 50 -12.11 -3.23 9.68
CA THR A 50 -13.39 -3.45 10.37
C THR A 50 -13.87 -2.14 11.01
N VAL A 51 -15.05 -1.68 10.59
CA VAL A 51 -15.72 -0.50 11.14
C VAL A 51 -16.89 -0.96 12.00
N LEU A 52 -16.95 -0.48 13.24
CA LEU A 52 -18.03 -0.70 14.19
C LEU A 52 -18.92 0.54 14.23
N ALA A 53 -20.22 0.35 14.07
CA ALA A 53 -21.26 1.33 14.30
C ALA A 53 -21.99 0.99 15.61
N THR A 54 -22.14 1.96 16.51
CA THR A 54 -22.84 1.81 17.79
C THR A 54 -23.90 2.90 17.95
N ASP A 55 -25.12 2.53 18.34
CA ASP A 55 -26.15 3.53 18.65
C ASP A 55 -25.90 4.24 19.99
N LYS A 56 -26.65 5.34 20.23
CA LYS A 56 -26.59 6.12 21.47
C LYS A 56 -27.78 5.88 22.40
N ALA A 57 -28.17 4.63 22.65
CA ALA A 57 -29.07 4.36 23.78
C ALA A 57 -28.46 4.89 25.10
N THR A 58 -29.29 5.53 25.93
CA THR A 58 -28.87 6.12 27.21
C THR A 58 -28.31 5.06 28.14
N ASP A 59 -28.97 3.90 28.21
CA ASP A 59 -28.44 2.72 28.88
C ASP A 59 -27.45 2.01 27.95
N ALA A 60 -26.19 1.91 28.38
CA ALA A 60 -25.13 1.26 27.62
C ALA A 60 -25.42 -0.22 27.34
N SER A 61 -26.16 -0.90 28.22
CA SER A 61 -26.52 -2.32 28.04
C SER A 61 -27.53 -2.56 26.93
N GLN A 62 -28.24 -1.51 26.50
CA GLN A 62 -29.25 -1.56 25.45
C GLN A 62 -28.74 -1.09 24.09
N ARG A 63 -27.47 -0.67 24.01
CA ARG A 63 -26.90 -0.17 22.76
C ARG A 63 -26.77 -1.29 21.74
N LEU A 64 -27.22 -1.01 20.51
CA LEU A 64 -27.03 -1.92 19.39
C LEU A 64 -25.74 -1.59 18.64
N THR A 65 -25.12 -2.65 18.13
CA THR A 65 -23.89 -2.56 17.33
C THR A 65 -24.03 -3.30 16.02
N SER A 66 -23.34 -2.81 14.98
CA SER A 66 -23.17 -3.52 13.71
C SER A 66 -21.77 -3.28 13.17
N THR A 67 -21.21 -4.26 12.46
CA THR A 67 -19.87 -4.16 11.86
C THR A 67 -19.95 -4.28 10.35
N THR A 68 -18.98 -3.67 9.67
CA THR A 68 -18.75 -3.86 8.24
C THR A 68 -17.26 -3.82 7.94
N THR A 69 -16.86 -4.34 6.78
CA THR A 69 -15.47 -4.34 6.33
C THR A 69 -15.32 -3.34 5.19
N LEU A 70 -14.45 -2.36 5.37
CA LEU A 70 -14.01 -1.45 4.31
C LEU A 70 -12.76 -2.03 3.64
N THR A 71 -12.85 -2.27 2.34
CA THR A 71 -11.68 -2.64 1.51
C THR A 71 -11.00 -1.38 1.01
N ILE A 72 -9.73 -1.21 1.37
CA ILE A 72 -8.92 -0.03 1.04
C ILE A 72 -7.81 -0.48 0.11
N HIS A 73 -7.78 0.10 -1.09
CA HIS A 73 -6.71 -0.11 -2.06
C HIS A 73 -5.70 1.04 -1.92
N VAL A 74 -4.42 0.70 -1.80
CA VAL A 74 -3.32 1.66 -1.86
C VAL A 74 -2.99 1.86 -3.34
N ALA A 75 -2.95 3.12 -3.78
CA ALA A 75 -2.46 3.46 -5.11
C ALA A 75 -0.93 3.42 -5.10
N ASP A 76 -0.36 2.81 -6.14
CA ASP A 76 1.07 2.83 -6.38
C ASP A 76 1.53 4.24 -6.80
N ASP A 77 2.73 4.63 -6.39
CA ASP A 77 3.36 5.90 -6.75
C ASP A 77 4.79 5.66 -7.22
N ASP A 78 5.36 6.65 -7.90
CA ASP A 78 6.68 6.56 -8.53
C ASP A 78 7.82 6.78 -7.51
N ASP A 79 7.89 5.98 -6.43
CA ASP A 79 8.79 6.22 -5.29
C ASP A 79 9.97 5.25 -5.14
N LEU A 80 10.06 4.24 -6.02
CA LEU A 80 11.20 3.32 -6.11
C LEU A 80 12.18 3.70 -7.23
N ASP A 81 13.47 3.76 -6.89
CA ASP A 81 14.51 3.98 -7.89
C ASP A 81 14.56 2.84 -8.95
N PRO A 82 14.90 3.16 -10.22
CA PRO A 82 15.06 2.15 -11.24
C PRO A 82 16.18 1.16 -10.90
N ALA A 83 15.92 -0.13 -11.10
CA ALA A 83 16.88 -1.20 -10.85
C ALA A 83 17.14 -2.05 -12.11
N PHE A 84 18.38 -2.52 -12.25
CA PHE A 84 18.70 -3.52 -13.28
C PHE A 84 18.24 -4.90 -12.81
N VAL A 85 17.50 -5.63 -13.65
CA VAL A 85 17.11 -7.01 -13.38
C VAL A 85 18.19 -7.97 -13.87
N TYR A 86 18.63 -8.86 -12.97
CA TYR A 86 19.57 -9.91 -13.27
C TYR A 86 18.83 -11.21 -13.59
N ASP A 87 18.32 -11.34 -14.81
CA ASP A 87 17.57 -12.54 -15.24
C ASP A 87 18.37 -13.86 -15.09
N ALA A 88 19.70 -13.79 -15.06
CA ALA A 88 20.59 -14.95 -14.90
C ALA A 88 21.87 -14.61 -14.11
N CYS A 89 21.73 -14.33 -12.82
CA CYS A 89 22.88 -14.20 -11.91
C CYS A 89 23.17 -15.53 -11.18
N THR A 90 24.44 -15.90 -11.05
CA THR A 90 24.87 -16.94 -10.10
C THR A 90 25.12 -16.29 -8.75
N LEU A 91 24.47 -16.78 -7.68
CA LEU A 91 24.72 -16.29 -6.31
C LEU A 91 25.96 -16.99 -5.73
N VAL A 92 26.98 -16.22 -5.36
CA VAL A 92 28.16 -16.69 -4.62
C VAL A 92 28.23 -15.90 -3.30
N ASN A 93 28.15 -16.62 -2.16
CA ASN A 93 28.12 -16.03 -0.81
C ASN A 93 27.01 -14.96 -0.61
N GLY A 94 25.84 -15.16 -1.22
CA GLY A 94 24.72 -14.21 -1.14
C GLY A 94 24.87 -12.96 -2.01
N ALA A 95 25.96 -12.85 -2.77
CA ALA A 95 26.18 -11.79 -3.74
C ALA A 95 26.06 -12.31 -5.17
N CYS A 96 25.50 -11.49 -6.04
CA CYS A 96 25.40 -11.80 -7.45
C CYS A 96 26.75 -11.68 -8.14
N VAL A 97 27.20 -12.76 -8.79
CA VAL A 97 28.38 -12.73 -9.67
C VAL A 97 27.97 -12.79 -11.14
N ASN A 98 28.64 -11.95 -11.92
CA ASN A 98 28.61 -11.84 -13.38
C ASN A 98 27.46 -11.10 -14.11
N PRO A 99 26.94 -9.96 -13.62
CA PRO A 99 26.22 -9.04 -14.51
C PRO A 99 27.18 -8.11 -15.26
N GLU A 100 27.33 -8.31 -16.58
CA GLU A 100 28.06 -7.40 -17.45
C GLU A 100 27.11 -6.74 -18.44
N TYR A 101 26.87 -5.43 -18.28
CA TYR A 101 26.12 -4.62 -19.24
C TYR A 101 27.08 -3.62 -19.89
N ARG A 102 27.30 -3.72 -21.20
CA ARG A 102 28.12 -2.78 -21.98
C ARG A 102 27.23 -1.84 -22.78
N ALA A 103 27.31 -0.54 -22.50
CA ALA A 103 26.78 0.51 -23.36
C ALA A 103 27.92 1.09 -24.22
N HIS A 104 27.70 1.33 -25.52
CA HIS A 104 28.74 1.80 -26.44
C HIS A 104 28.24 3.01 -27.24
N VAL A 105 28.76 4.20 -26.96
CA VAL A 105 28.38 5.42 -27.71
C VAL A 105 29.19 5.49 -28.99
N THR A 106 28.55 5.25 -30.14
CA THR A 106 29.17 5.52 -31.44
C THR A 106 29.01 7.02 -31.73
N SER A 107 30.09 7.79 -31.55
CA SER A 107 30.10 9.19 -31.97
C SER A 107 29.99 9.28 -33.49
N GLY A 108 28.83 9.74 -33.96
CA GLY A 108 28.58 9.93 -35.38
C GLY A 108 27.09 10.09 -35.63
N VAL A 109 26.67 11.35 -35.84
CA VAL A 109 25.34 11.83 -36.21
C VAL A 109 24.53 12.43 -35.05
N MET A 110 24.35 13.75 -35.12
CA MET A 110 23.43 14.53 -34.29
C MET A 110 21.97 14.17 -34.63
N VAL A 111 21.44 13.11 -34.02
CA VAL A 111 20.02 13.00 -33.68
C VAL A 111 19.98 12.38 -32.27
N ASN A 112 19.92 13.25 -31.27
CA ASN A 112 20.34 12.99 -29.88
C ASN A 112 19.39 12.10 -29.06
N VAL A 113 18.98 10.91 -29.54
CA VAL A 113 18.44 9.84 -28.68
C VAL A 113 18.80 8.48 -29.30
N ILE A 114 19.54 7.65 -28.57
CA ILE A 114 19.84 6.26 -28.92
C ILE A 114 19.04 5.37 -27.96
N PHE A 115 18.27 4.42 -28.49
CA PHE A 115 17.52 3.43 -27.72
C PHE A 115 18.35 2.14 -27.60
N TYR A 116 18.64 1.71 -26.36
CA TYR A 116 19.14 0.37 -26.07
C TYR A 116 18.00 -0.49 -25.53
N ASN A 117 17.96 -1.78 -25.90
CA ASN A 117 17.14 -2.77 -25.18
C ASN A 117 17.89 -3.19 -23.91
N VAL A 118 17.92 -2.30 -22.92
CA VAL A 118 18.18 -2.71 -21.54
C VAL A 118 16.83 -3.08 -20.96
N ALA A 119 16.69 -4.30 -20.46
CA ALA A 119 15.57 -4.66 -19.60
C ALA A 119 15.79 -3.97 -18.25
N ILE A 120 15.49 -2.67 -18.21
CA ILE A 120 15.23 -1.98 -16.96
C ILE A 120 13.80 -2.39 -16.62
N LYS A 121 13.65 -3.23 -15.61
CA LYS A 121 12.33 -3.30 -14.99
C LYS A 121 12.23 -2.01 -14.19
N SER A 122 11.54 -1.05 -14.77
CA SER A 122 10.81 -0.12 -13.93
C SER A 122 9.94 -1.02 -13.05
N MET A 123 10.08 -0.89 -11.74
CA MET A 123 9.17 -1.55 -10.80
C MET A 123 7.83 -0.79 -10.76
N TYR A 124 7.44 -0.13 -11.85
CA TYR A 124 6.13 0.46 -12.02
C TYR A 124 5.29 -0.53 -12.82
N ASP A 125 4.15 -0.92 -12.25
CA ASP A 125 3.08 -1.67 -12.91
C ASP A 125 1.95 -0.70 -13.29
#